data_AF-A0A9E5PL57-F1
#
_entry.id   AF-A0A9E5PL57-F1
#
_cell.length_a   1.000
_cell.length_b   1.000
_cell.length_c   1.000
_cell.angle_alpha   90.00
_cell.angle_beta   90.00
_cell.angle_gamma   90.00
#
_symmetry.space_group_name_H-M   'P 1'
#
loop_
_entity.id
_entity.type
_entity.pdbx_description
1 polymer ?
#
loop_
_entity_poly.entity_id
_entity_poly.type
_entity_poly.pdbx_seq_one_letter_code
_entity_poly.pdbx_strand_id
1 'polypeptide(L)'
;MPWTFLFAAIIAIGAIVLVIAAFDLRRRSRKPDFWKLAARYPDNAYDWFVTHDCWTVVDPESATAKPFKPGTELDGPHILWVPKLGGRRVAVYGRRQEMEESQRAFVTVYGFDEYV
;
A
#
# COMPACT_ATOMS: atom_id res chain seq x y z
N MET A 1 -42.86 20.74 29.73
CA MET A 1 -42.39 19.39 29.34
C MET A 1 -40.91 19.44 28.95
N PRO A 2 -39.95 19.40 29.90
CA PRO A 2 -38.51 19.48 29.61
C PRO A 2 -37.80 18.12 29.37
N TRP A 3 -38.37 17.03 29.90
CA TRP A 3 -37.95 15.63 29.76
C TRP A 3 -37.71 15.16 28.32
N THR A 4 -38.51 15.58 27.33
CA THR A 4 -38.36 15.17 25.93
C THR A 4 -37.05 15.64 25.31
N PHE A 5 -36.55 16.81 25.73
CA PHE A 5 -35.25 17.33 25.29
C PHE A 5 -34.07 16.53 25.86
N LEU A 6 -34.20 16.01 27.08
CA LEU A 6 -33.17 15.15 27.69
C LEU A 6 -33.07 13.80 26.98
N PHE A 7 -34.20 13.18 26.65
CA PHE A 7 -34.20 11.93 25.87
C PHE A 7 -33.68 12.15 24.45
N ALA A 8 -34.07 13.24 23.78
CA ALA A 8 -33.57 13.59 22.47
C ALA A 8 -32.04 13.82 22.48
N ALA A 9 -31.51 14.47 23.53
CA ALA A 9 -30.07 14.69 23.68
C ALA A 9 -29.30 13.37 23.89
N ILE A 10 -29.81 12.45 24.71
CA ILE A 10 -29.17 11.13 24.94
C ILE A 10 -29.15 10.31 23.65
N ILE A 11 -30.25 10.31 22.88
CA ILE A 11 -30.33 9.61 21.58
C ILE A 11 -29.35 10.23 20.58
N ALA A 12 -29.25 11.57 20.53
CA ALA A 12 -28.32 12.26 19.65
C ALA A 12 -26.85 11.94 19.99
N ILE A 13 -26.48 11.95 21.28
CA ILE A 13 -25.14 11.58 21.73
C ILE A 13 -24.84 10.11 21.37
N GLY A 14 -25.78 9.20 21.62
CA GLY A 14 -25.64 7.80 21.24
C GLY A 14 -25.41 7.61 19.74
N ALA A 15 -26.17 8.32 18.90
CA ALA A 15 -26.00 8.29 17.45
C ALA A 15 -24.62 8.80 17.01
N ILE A 16 -24.13 9.89 17.62
CA ILE A 16 -22.80 10.46 17.32
C ILE A 16 -21.70 9.45 17.68
N VAL A 17 -21.76 8.83 18.86
CA VAL A 17 -20.78 7.82 19.28
C VAL A 17 -20.77 6.63 18.32
N LEU A 18 -21.95 6.18 17.87
CA LEU A 18 -22.07 5.05 16.95
C LEU A 18 -21.50 5.39 15.57
N VAL A 19 -21.70 6.61 15.08
CA VAL A 19 -21.08 7.09 13.83
C VAL A 19 -19.56 7.17 13.95
N ILE A 20 -19.03 7.68 15.07
CA ILE A 20 -17.58 7.75 15.31
C ILE A 20 -16.98 6.34 15.36
N ALA A 21 -17.61 5.42 16.09
CA ALA A 21 -17.15 4.03 16.19
C ALA A 21 -17.19 3.31 14.82
N ALA A 22 -18.26 3.48 14.04
CA ALA A 22 -18.37 2.92 12.70
C ALA A 22 -17.31 3.51 11.74
N PHE A 23 -17.02 4.80 11.88
CA PHE A 23 -15.99 5.46 11.09
C PHE A 23 -14.58 4.96 11.44
N ASP A 24 -14.27 4.76 12.72
CA ASP A 24 -12.99 4.23 13.16
C ASP A 24 -12.79 2.77 12.74
N LEU A 25 -13.81 1.93 12.90
CA LEU A 25 -13.80 0.54 12.39
C LEU A 25 -13.55 0.50 10.88
N ARG A 26 -14.21 1.37 10.11
CA ARG A 26 -14.01 1.46 8.66
C ARG A 26 -12.61 1.94 8.29
N ARG A 27 -11.99 2.80 9.09
CA ARG A 27 -10.59 3.21 8.89
C ARG A 27 -9.63 2.06 9.15
N ARG A 28 -9.81 1.33 10.25
CA ARG A 28 -8.97 0.16 10.60
C ARG A 28 -9.09 -0.99 9.60
N SER A 29 -10.23 -1.12 8.92
CA SER A 29 -10.40 -2.12 7.86
C SER A 29 -9.80 -1.73 6.50
N ARG A 30 -9.30 -0.50 6.32
CA ARG A 30 -8.60 -0.14 5.09
C ARG A 30 -7.23 -0.79 5.10
N LYS A 31 -7.08 -1.87 4.33
CA LYS A 31 -5.78 -2.47 4.04
C LYS A 31 -4.86 -1.37 3.50
N PRO A 32 -3.63 -1.24 4.03
CA PRO A 32 -2.70 -0.24 3.54
C PRO A 32 -2.45 -0.49 2.06
N ASP A 33 -2.50 0.59 1.29
CA ASP A 33 -2.23 0.57 -0.14
C ASP A 33 -0.75 0.22 -0.33
N PHE A 34 -0.47 -0.88 -1.02
CA PHE A 34 0.88 -1.39 -1.26
C PHE A 34 1.84 -0.29 -1.73
N TRP A 35 1.38 0.57 -2.64
CA TRP A 35 2.22 1.63 -3.20
C TRP A 35 2.52 2.76 -2.21
N LYS A 36 1.60 3.03 -1.28
CA LYS A 36 1.87 3.97 -0.18
C LYS A 36 2.90 3.41 0.79
N LEU A 37 2.81 2.12 1.07
CA LEU A 37 3.76 1.41 1.93
C LEU A 37 5.15 1.36 1.27
N ALA A 38 5.20 1.05 -0.03
CA ALA A 38 6.43 1.04 -0.81
C ALA A 38 7.07 2.43 -0.88
N ALA A 39 6.28 3.50 -1.00
CA ALA A 39 6.79 4.87 -0.97
C ALA A 39 7.31 5.29 0.43
N ARG A 40 6.74 4.75 1.51
CA ARG A 40 7.22 4.99 2.88
C ARG A 40 8.52 4.24 3.17
N TYR A 41 8.66 3.01 2.67
CA TYR A 41 9.83 2.16 2.83
C TYR A 41 10.47 1.81 1.48
N PRO A 42 11.03 2.81 0.77
CA PRO A 42 11.50 2.63 -0.60
C PRO A 42 12.65 1.63 -0.73
N ASP A 43 13.55 1.58 0.24
CA ASP A 43 14.68 0.65 0.23
C ASP A 43 14.21 -0.81 0.39
N ASN A 44 13.27 -1.05 1.32
CA ASN A 44 12.67 -2.37 1.53
C ASN A 44 11.83 -2.81 0.33
N ALA A 45 11.12 -1.87 -0.30
CA ALA A 45 10.36 -2.13 -1.52
C ALA A 45 11.30 -2.51 -2.67
N TYR A 46 12.42 -1.80 -2.83
CA TYR A 46 13.43 -2.13 -3.83
C TYR A 46 14.00 -3.54 -3.62
N ASP A 47 14.45 -3.86 -2.40
CA ASP A 47 14.98 -5.19 -2.08
C ASP A 47 13.92 -6.29 -2.33
N TRP A 48 12.65 -6.01 -2.06
CA TRP A 48 11.52 -6.91 -2.37
C TRP A 48 11.37 -7.16 -3.87
N PHE A 49 11.42 -6.10 -4.69
CA PHE A 49 11.31 -6.20 -6.15
C PHE A 49 12.48 -6.95 -6.78
N VAL A 50 13.68 -6.81 -6.24
CA VAL A 50 14.87 -7.52 -6.74
C VAL A 50 14.81 -9.02 -6.38
N THR A 51 14.27 -9.35 -5.22
CA THR A 51 14.20 -10.73 -4.70
C THR A 51 13.12 -11.58 -5.37
N HIS A 52 12.02 -10.96 -5.82
CA HIS A 52 10.88 -11.68 -6.39
C HIS A 52 10.86 -11.59 -7.92
N ASP A 53 10.82 -12.74 -8.59
CA ASP A 53 10.84 -12.82 -10.07
C ASP A 53 9.60 -12.26 -10.75
N CYS A 54 8.52 -12.00 -10.00
CA CYS A 54 7.33 -11.35 -10.54
C CYS A 54 7.52 -9.86 -10.84
N TRP A 55 8.62 -9.27 -10.40
CA TRP A 55 8.96 -7.87 -10.64
C TRP A 55 10.15 -7.72 -11.57
N THR A 56 10.10 -6.67 -12.38
CA THR A 56 11.19 -6.23 -13.23
C THR A 56 11.49 -4.79 -12.89
N VAL A 57 12.71 -4.55 -12.40
CA VAL A 57 13.20 -3.21 -12.09
C VAL A 57 14.09 -2.77 -13.24
N VAL A 58 13.69 -1.71 -13.92
CA VAL A 58 14.46 -1.02 -14.94
C VAL A 58 15.00 0.26 -14.31
N ASP A 59 16.30 0.28 -14.10
CA ASP A 59 17.00 1.50 -13.73
C ASP A 59 17.41 2.21 -15.05
N PRO A 60 16.94 3.43 -15.31
CA PRO A 60 17.27 4.17 -16.52
C PRO A 60 18.78 4.45 -16.68
N GLU A 61 19.58 4.36 -15.61
CA GLU A 61 21.04 4.55 -15.64
C GLU A 61 21.83 3.24 -15.64
N SER A 62 21.20 2.10 -15.36
CA SER A 62 21.84 0.79 -15.34
C SER A 62 21.28 -0.07 -16.48
N ALA A 63 22.16 -0.49 -17.38
CA ALA A 63 21.82 -1.35 -18.54
C ALA A 63 21.32 -2.77 -18.16
N THR A 64 21.04 -3.00 -16.88
CA THR A 64 20.67 -4.30 -16.30
C THR A 64 19.15 -4.41 -16.22
N ALA A 65 18.46 -4.28 -17.36
CA ALA A 65 17.06 -4.68 -17.43
C ALA A 65 17.00 -6.21 -17.54
N LYS A 66 16.35 -6.89 -16.59
CA LYS A 66 16.07 -8.33 -16.74
C LYS A 66 15.30 -8.54 -18.05
N PRO A 67 15.74 -9.41 -18.97
CA PRO A 67 15.03 -9.64 -20.22
C PRO A 67 13.67 -10.27 -19.94
N PHE A 68 12.63 -9.67 -20.52
CA PHE A 68 11.27 -10.12 -20.32
C PHE A 68 10.90 -11.27 -21.26
N LYS A 69 10.11 -12.23 -20.78
CA LYS A 69 9.58 -13.30 -21.63
C LYS A 69 8.45 -12.75 -22.51
N PRO A 70 8.53 -12.88 -23.85
CA PRO A 70 7.46 -12.44 -24.74
C PRO A 70 6.13 -13.14 -24.40
N GLY A 71 5.04 -12.37 -24.39
CA GLY A 71 3.68 -12.87 -24.09
C GLY A 71 3.24 -12.74 -22.64
N THR A 72 4.06 -12.18 -21.75
CA THR A 72 3.66 -11.92 -20.36
C THR A 72 3.05 -10.52 -20.24
N GLU A 73 1.95 -10.37 -19.49
CA GLU A 73 1.27 -9.09 -19.34
C GLU A 73 1.85 -8.30 -18.16
N LEU A 74 2.48 -7.16 -18.46
CA LEU A 74 3.08 -6.28 -17.44
C LEU A 74 2.10 -5.18 -17.03
N ASP A 75 2.16 -4.82 -15.77
CA ASP A 75 1.56 -3.61 -15.21
C ASP A 75 2.66 -2.64 -14.76
N GLY A 76 2.52 -1.36 -15.13
CA GLY A 76 3.52 -0.32 -14.92
C GLY A 76 3.77 0.57 -16.15
N PRO A 77 4.81 1.43 -16.13
CA PRO A 77 5.82 1.56 -15.08
C PRO A 77 5.31 2.25 -13.81
N HIS A 78 5.69 1.72 -12.66
CA HIS A 78 5.58 2.41 -11.37
C HIS A 78 6.93 2.98 -10.98
N ILE A 79 7.00 4.29 -10.76
CA ILE A 79 8.26 4.96 -10.44
C ILE A 79 8.45 4.98 -8.92
N LEU A 80 9.58 4.45 -8.45
CA LEU A 80 9.99 4.51 -7.06
C LEU A 80 11.31 5.28 -6.92
N TRP A 81 11.39 6.12 -5.89
CA TRP A 81 12.63 6.80 -5.53
C TRP A 81 13.33 6.01 -4.43
N VAL A 82 14.55 5.55 -4.66
CA VAL A 82 15.27 4.63 -3.75
C VAL A 82 16.48 5.35 -3.16
N PRO A 83 16.42 5.79 -1.89
CA PRO A 83 17.52 6.43 -1.19
C PRO A 83 18.82 5.62 -1.21
N LYS A 84 18.74 4.29 -0.98
CA LYS A 84 19.90 3.38 -0.94
C LYS A 84 20.70 3.33 -2.25
N LEU A 85 20.10 3.70 -3.38
CA LEU A 85 20.77 3.83 -4.67
C LEU A 85 21.38 5.23 -4.90
N GLY A 86 21.53 6.04 -3.86
CA GLY A 86 21.95 7.44 -3.97
C GLY A 86 20.81 8.36 -4.37
N GLY A 87 19.56 7.99 -4.06
CA GLY A 87 18.38 8.77 -4.41
C GLY A 87 18.03 8.69 -5.90
N ARG A 88 18.15 7.51 -6.49
CA ARG A 88 17.81 7.28 -7.90
C ARG A 88 16.35 6.90 -8.09
N ARG A 89 15.83 7.16 -9.29
CA ARG A 89 14.49 6.73 -9.71
C ARG A 89 14.60 5.41 -10.45
N VAL A 90 13.83 4.43 -10.01
CA VAL A 90 13.71 3.13 -10.67
C VAL A 90 12.30 2.97 -11.23
N ALA A 91 12.20 2.39 -12.42
CA ALA A 91 10.93 2.01 -13.02
C ALA A 91 10.66 0.53 -12.70
N VAL A 92 9.52 0.25 -12.08
CA VAL A 92 9.14 -1.09 -11.66
C VAL A 92 7.95 -1.56 -12.50
N TYR A 93 8.06 -2.77 -13.03
CA TYR A 93 7.00 -3.46 -13.77
C TYR A 93 6.68 -4.76 -13.03
N GLY A 94 5.40 -5.03 -12.81
CA GLY A 94 4.93 -6.28 -12.21
C GLY A 94 4.24 -7.17 -13.24
N ARG A 95 4.41 -8.49 -13.15
CA ARG A 95 3.60 -9.44 -13.93
C ARG A 95 2.18 -9.49 -13.36
N ARG A 96 1.17 -9.07 -14.14
CA ARG A 96 -0.19 -8.82 -13.65
C ARG A 96 -0.79 -9.99 -12.85
N GLN A 97 -0.56 -11.22 -13.31
CA GLN A 97 -1.11 -12.44 -12.67
C GLN A 97 -0.49 -12.77 -11.31
N GLU A 98 0.76 -12.37 -11.06
CA GLU A 98 1.54 -12.73 -9.87
C GLU A 98 1.77 -11.53 -8.93
N MET A 99 1.60 -10.33 -9.47
CA MET A 99 1.86 -9.08 -8.77
C MET A 99 0.94 -8.91 -7.57
N GLU A 100 -0.36 -9.24 -7.68
CA GLU A 100 -1.32 -9.07 -6.59
C GLU A 100 -0.97 -9.91 -5.35
N GLU A 101 -0.42 -11.11 -5.54
CA GLU A 101 0.02 -11.97 -4.44
C GLU A 101 1.27 -11.40 -3.78
N SER A 102 2.25 -10.97 -4.58
CA SER A 102 3.47 -10.33 -4.08
C SER A 102 3.18 -9.02 -3.32
N GLN A 103 2.22 -8.22 -3.79
CA GLN A 103 1.78 -7.00 -3.11
C GLN A 103 1.12 -7.31 -1.76
N ARG A 104 0.26 -8.35 -1.71
CA ARG A 104 -0.35 -8.80 -0.45
C ARG A 104 0.70 -9.31 0.54
N ALA A 105 1.69 -10.06 0.07
CA ALA A 105 2.78 -10.55 0.90
C ALA A 105 3.62 -9.40 1.47
N PHE A 106 3.97 -8.40 0.66
CA PHE A 106 4.67 -7.20 1.13
C PHE A 106 3.88 -6.42 2.18
N VAL A 107 2.58 -6.20 1.95
CA VAL A 107 1.69 -5.55 2.92
C VAL A 107 1.62 -6.36 4.23
N THR A 108 1.65 -7.69 4.15
CA THR A 108 1.65 -8.54 5.35
C THR A 108 2.95 -8.41 6.14
N VAL A 109 4.08 -8.24 5.47
CA VAL A 109 5.39 -8.12 6.13
C VAL A 109 5.62 -6.72 6.71
N TYR A 110 5.26 -5.67 5.97
CA TYR A 110 5.60 -4.28 6.32
C TYR A 110 4.41 -3.42 6.76
N GLY A 111 3.18 -3.92 6.65
CA GLY A 111 1.95 -3.16 6.91
C GLY A 111 1.55 -3.06 8.38
N PHE A 112 2.18 -3.83 9.28
CA PHE A 112 1.90 -3.79 10.72
C PHE A 112 2.54 -2.58 11.42
N ASP A 113 3.51 -1.91 10.80
CA ASP A 113 4.12 -0.68 11.34
C ASP A 113 3.17 0.53 11.33
N GLU A 114 1.98 0.44 10.74
CA GLU A 114 0.95 1.49 10.82
C GLU A 114 0.08 1.44 12.08
N TYR A 115 0.24 0.41 12.93
CA TYR A 115 -0.61 0.16 14.09
C TYR A 115 0.15 0.11 15.44
N VAL A 116 1.41 0.53 15.48
CA VAL A 116 2.20 0.69 16.71
C VAL A 116 2.42 2.17 17.02
#